data_AF-A0A965A7H2-F1
#
_entry.id   AF-A0A965A7H2-F1
#
_cell.length_a   1.000
_cell.length_b   1.000
_cell.length_c   1.000
_cell.angle_alpha   90.00
_cell.angle_beta   90.00
_cell.angle_gamma   90.00
#
_symmetry.space_group_name_H-M   'P 1'
#
loop_
_entity.id
_entity.type
_entity.pdbx_description
1 polymer ?
#
loop_
_entity_poly.entity_id
_entity_poly.type
_entity_poly.pdbx_seq_one_letter_code
_entity_poly.pdbx_strand_id
1 'polypeptide(L)'
;MAKKPGFKKFRKLVVTDIDELRAGFAQMRNDLDVTRKQLDEMIAMNDDLMAANNKVVADLRLLDDRLVHMGREFANQIHELATGIDGLEKHADSVSAEAIAELHSVQARLAAEQVRYEIAFRQDLAEIADQLRRNR
;
A
#
# COMPACT_ATOMS: atom_id res chain seq x y z
N MET A 1 -19.44 -19.47 72.91
CA MET A 1 -18.82 -20.65 72.26
C MET A 1 -19.56 -20.93 70.96
N ALA A 2 -18.97 -20.66 69.79
CA ALA A 2 -19.61 -20.93 68.51
C ALA A 2 -19.71 -22.45 68.28
N LYS A 3 -20.93 -22.97 68.05
CA LYS A 3 -21.15 -24.38 67.70
C LYS A 3 -20.35 -24.72 66.44
N LYS A 4 -19.44 -25.70 66.54
CA LYS A 4 -18.72 -26.25 65.37
C LYS A 4 -19.78 -26.68 64.34
N PRO A 5 -19.66 -26.24 63.07
CA PRO A 5 -20.60 -26.66 62.04
C PRO A 5 -20.54 -28.20 61.91
N GLY A 6 -21.70 -28.85 61.98
CA GLY A 6 -21.76 -30.32 61.86
C GLY A 6 -21.26 -30.77 60.48
N PHE A 7 -20.63 -31.95 60.43
CA PHE A 7 -20.03 -32.55 59.23
C PHE A 7 -20.90 -32.47 57.96
N LYS A 8 -22.22 -32.58 58.10
CA LYS A 8 -23.20 -32.44 57.01
C LYS A 8 -23.20 -31.03 56.37
N LYS A 9 -23.06 -29.98 57.17
CA LYS A 9 -22.98 -28.58 56.69
C LYS A 9 -21.66 -28.33 55.97
N PHE A 10 -20.56 -28.86 56.50
CA PHE A 10 -19.24 -28.81 55.86
C PHE A 10 -19.25 -29.50 54.49
N ARG A 11 -19.77 -30.75 54.43
CA ARG A 11 -19.88 -31.48 53.16
C ARG A 11 -20.73 -30.74 52.12
N LYS A 12 -21.83 -30.12 52.54
CA LYS A 12 -22.68 -29.34 51.62
C LYS A 12 -21.93 -28.14 51.04
N LEU A 13 -21.20 -27.41 51.89
CA LEU A 13 -20.42 -26.25 51.48
C LEU A 13 -19.31 -26.63 50.48
N VAL A 14 -18.56 -27.69 50.77
CA VAL A 14 -17.52 -28.21 49.86
C VAL A 14 -18.10 -28.64 48.52
N VAL A 15 -19.27 -29.29 48.50
CA VAL A 15 -19.94 -29.66 47.23
C VAL A 15 -20.32 -28.42 46.44
N THR A 16 -20.88 -27.40 47.09
CA THR A 16 -21.20 -26.12 46.45
C THR A 16 -19.95 -25.46 45.85
N ASP A 17 -18.85 -25.36 46.61
CA ASP A 17 -17.61 -24.76 46.13
C ASP A 17 -17.03 -25.55 44.93
N ILE A 18 -17.12 -26.88 44.95
CA ILE A 18 -16.67 -27.73 43.83
C ILE A 18 -17.52 -27.52 42.58
N ASP A 19 -18.84 -27.40 42.74
CA ASP A 19 -19.76 -27.16 41.62
C ASP A 19 -19.55 -25.77 41.01
N GLU A 20 -19.30 -24.75 41.85
CA GLU A 20 -18.96 -23.39 41.41
C GLU A 20 -17.62 -23.36 40.65
N LEU A 21 -16.59 -24.06 41.15
CA LEU A 21 -15.31 -24.18 40.45
C LEU A 21 -15.46 -24.89 39.10
N ARG A 22 -16.26 -25.96 39.04
CA ARG A 22 -16.54 -26.67 37.79
C ARG A 22 -17.24 -25.78 36.78
N ALA A 23 -18.21 -24.97 37.22
CA ALA A 23 -18.88 -24.00 36.37
C ALA A 23 -17.89 -22.94 35.87
N GLY A 24 -17.02 -22.41 36.74
CA GLY A 24 -15.98 -21.45 36.37
C GLY A 24 -14.98 -21.99 35.35
N PHE A 25 -14.51 -23.23 35.53
CA PHE A 25 -13.62 -23.88 34.54
C PHE A 25 -14.32 -24.13 33.20
N ALA A 26 -15.59 -24.52 33.21
CA ALA A 26 -16.37 -24.68 31.99
C ALA A 26 -16.52 -23.35 31.24
N GLN A 27 -16.79 -22.26 31.96
CA GLN A 27 -16.86 -20.93 31.37
C GLN A 27 -15.51 -20.49 30.79
N MET A 28 -14.42 -20.62 31.55
CA MET A 28 -13.07 -20.26 31.10
C MET A 28 -12.66 -21.04 29.85
N ARG A 29 -13.02 -22.33 29.77
CA ARG A 29 -12.80 -23.14 28.57
C ARG A 29 -13.57 -22.59 27.37
N ASN A 30 -14.84 -22.23 27.55
CA ASN A 30 -15.65 -21.65 26.47
C ASN A 30 -15.07 -20.31 26.01
N ASP A 31 -14.66 -19.44 26.94
CA ASP A 31 -14.07 -18.15 26.62
C ASP A 31 -12.76 -18.34 25.84
N LEU A 32 -11.91 -19.29 26.25
CA LEU A 32 -10.68 -19.63 25.54
C LEU A 32 -10.94 -20.18 24.13
N ASP A 33 -11.95 -21.03 23.96
CA ASP A 33 -12.36 -21.52 22.64
C ASP A 33 -12.87 -20.39 21.74
N VAL A 34 -13.57 -19.39 22.30
CA VAL A 34 -14.01 -18.19 21.56
C VAL A 34 -12.82 -17.32 21.17
N THR A 35 -11.93 -16.99 22.11
CA THR A 35 -10.74 -16.18 21.82
C THR A 35 -9.84 -16.85 20.78
N ARG A 36 -9.71 -18.18 20.85
CA ARG A 36 -8.95 -18.93 19.83
C ARG A 36 -9.54 -18.78 18.44
N LYS A 37 -10.87 -18.91 18.30
CA LYS A 37 -11.54 -18.70 17.01
C LYS A 37 -11.35 -17.28 16.48
N GLN A 38 -11.47 -16.28 17.35
CA GLN A 38 -11.22 -14.89 16.97
C GLN A 38 -9.78 -14.68 16.50
N LEU A 39 -8.80 -15.32 17.15
CA LEU A 39 -7.41 -15.26 16.74
C LEU A 39 -7.20 -15.92 15.37
N ASP A 40 -7.79 -17.09 15.14
CA ASP A 40 -7.73 -17.79 13.86
C ASP A 40 -8.33 -16.93 12.73
N GLU A 41 -9.46 -16.24 12.99
CA GLU A 41 -10.08 -15.29 12.06
C GLU A 41 -9.19 -14.07 11.80
N MET A 42 -8.57 -13.50 12.83
CA MET A 42 -7.64 -12.39 12.69
C MET A 42 -6.39 -12.76 11.89
N ILE A 43 -5.87 -13.97 12.08
CA ILE A 43 -4.73 -14.49 11.31
C ILE A 43 -5.12 -14.61 9.83
N ALA A 44 -6.27 -15.22 9.53
CA ALA A 44 -6.75 -15.34 8.16
C ALA A 44 -6.95 -13.97 7.49
N MET A 45 -7.54 -13.01 8.21
CA MET A 45 -7.71 -11.64 7.71
C MET A 45 -6.35 -10.96 7.45
N ASN A 46 -5.37 -11.18 8.31
CA ASN A 46 -4.04 -10.61 8.13
C ASN A 46 -3.33 -11.22 6.90
N ASP A 47 -3.46 -12.52 6.68
CA ASP A 47 -2.91 -13.20 5.50
C ASP A 47 -3.52 -12.63 4.20
N ASP A 48 -4.85 -12.42 4.18
CA ASP A 48 -5.54 -11.80 3.05
C ASP A 48 -5.06 -10.36 2.79
N LEU A 49 -4.90 -9.56 3.84
CA LEU A 49 -4.35 -8.21 3.74
C LEU A 49 -2.90 -8.20 3.24
N MET A 50 -2.07 -9.14 3.72
CA MET A 50 -0.69 -9.28 3.25
C MET A 50 -0.64 -9.65 1.76
N ALA A 51 -1.51 -10.55 1.31
CA ALA A 51 -1.62 -10.94 -0.10
C ALA A 51 -2.08 -9.77 -0.98
N ALA A 52 -3.12 -9.03 -0.57
CA ALA A 52 -3.60 -7.85 -1.28
C ALA A 52 -2.50 -6.77 -1.37
N ASN A 53 -1.78 -6.53 -0.28
CA ASN A 53 -0.68 -5.57 -0.25
C ASN A 53 0.49 -5.98 -1.17
N ASN A 54 0.84 -7.28 -1.21
CA ASN A 54 1.85 -7.78 -2.15
C ASN A 54 1.45 -7.53 -3.61
N LYS A 55 0.16 -7.69 -3.94
CA LYS A 55 -0.35 -7.41 -5.27
C LYS A 55 -0.24 -5.93 -5.62
N VAL A 56 -0.64 -5.02 -4.73
CA VAL A 56 -0.53 -3.57 -4.97
C VAL A 56 0.93 -3.16 -5.19
N VAL A 57 1.87 -3.69 -4.40
CA VAL A 57 3.30 -3.43 -4.60
C VAL A 57 3.79 -3.91 -5.97
N ALA A 58 3.31 -5.05 -6.46
CA ALA A 58 3.63 -5.54 -7.80
C ALA A 58 3.06 -4.64 -8.90
N ASP A 59 1.80 -4.23 -8.77
CA ASP A 59 1.12 -3.34 -9.73
C ASP A 59 1.81 -1.96 -9.80
N LEU A 60 2.27 -1.42 -8.67
CA LEU A 60 3.03 -0.15 -8.62
C LEU A 60 4.37 -0.25 -9.36
N ARG A 61 5.07 -1.39 -9.27
CA ARG A 61 6.32 -1.61 -10.01
C ARG A 61 6.08 -1.68 -11.51
N LEU A 62 5.02 -2.37 -11.94
CA LEU A 62 4.65 -2.42 -13.35
C LEU A 62 4.31 -1.03 -13.90
N LEU A 63 3.65 -0.21 -13.08
CA LEU A 63 3.30 1.16 -13.45
C LEU A 63 4.55 2.06 -13.56
N ASP A 64 5.52 1.91 -12.66
CA ASP A 64 6.84 2.56 -12.73
C ASP A 64 7.55 2.20 -14.05
N ASP A 65 7.66 0.91 -14.39
CA ASP A 65 8.29 0.45 -15.63
C ASP A 65 7.64 1.07 -16.88
N ARG A 66 6.30 1.11 -16.91
CA ARG A 66 5.56 1.70 -18.02
C ARG A 66 5.80 3.21 -18.14
N LEU A 67 5.93 3.92 -17.02
CA LEU A 67 6.24 5.34 -17.03
C LEU A 67 7.64 5.62 -17.52
N VAL A 68 8.63 4.84 -17.08
CA VAL A 68 10.00 4.91 -17.61
C VAL A 68 9.98 4.76 -19.13
N HIS A 69 9.21 3.80 -19.63
CA HIS A 69 9.08 3.59 -21.06
C HIS A 69 8.41 4.79 -21.75
N MET A 70 7.27 5.28 -21.25
CA MET A 70 6.59 6.43 -21.84
C MET A 70 7.44 7.71 -21.80
N GLY A 71 8.20 7.94 -20.73
CA GLY A 71 9.14 9.06 -20.61
C GLY A 71 10.24 9.02 -21.68
N ARG A 72 10.80 7.83 -21.95
CA ARG A 72 11.75 7.63 -23.06
C ARG A 72 11.12 7.88 -24.43
N GLU A 73 9.92 7.37 -24.67
CA GLU A 73 9.21 7.59 -25.93
C GLU A 73 8.91 9.08 -26.14
N PHE A 74 8.47 9.79 -25.10
CA PHE A 74 8.27 11.24 -25.18
C PHE A 74 9.57 11.99 -25.45
N ALA A 75 10.68 11.61 -24.80
CA ALA A 75 11.98 12.20 -25.08
C ALA A 75 12.41 11.97 -26.54
N ASN A 76 12.19 10.77 -27.08
CA ASN A 76 12.45 10.45 -28.49
C ASN A 76 11.57 11.28 -29.44
N GLN A 77 10.26 11.33 -29.19
CA GLN A 77 9.32 12.12 -30.00
C GLN A 77 9.65 13.61 -29.97
N ILE A 78 10.06 14.13 -28.81
CA ILE A 78 10.57 15.49 -28.69
C ILE A 78 11.83 15.65 -29.53
N HIS A 79 12.80 14.74 -29.47
CA HIS A 79 14.02 14.83 -30.27
C HIS A 79 13.76 14.78 -31.78
N GLU A 80 12.84 13.91 -32.22
CA GLU A 80 12.36 13.86 -33.60
C GLU A 80 11.70 15.17 -34.03
N LEU A 81 10.90 15.78 -33.15
CA LEU A 81 10.30 17.09 -33.39
C LEU A 81 11.39 18.17 -33.54
N ALA A 82 12.44 18.17 -32.71
CA ALA A 82 13.59 19.09 -32.86
C ALA A 82 14.21 18.96 -34.24
N THR A 83 14.50 17.72 -34.64
CA THR A 83 15.14 17.44 -35.93
C THR A 83 14.24 17.88 -37.09
N GLY A 84 12.92 17.71 -36.95
CA GLY A 84 11.94 18.21 -37.91
C GLY A 84 11.93 19.74 -38.00
N ILE A 85 12.02 20.46 -36.87
CA ILE A 85 12.08 21.92 -36.82
C ILE A 85 13.40 22.42 -37.42
N ASP A 86 14.56 21.82 -37.06
CA ASP A 86 15.86 22.13 -37.65
C ASP A 86 15.85 21.94 -39.18
N GLY A 87 15.13 20.92 -39.66
CA GLY A 87 14.94 20.65 -41.08
C GLY A 87 14.12 21.75 -41.77
N LEU A 88 13.08 22.27 -41.12
CA LEU A 88 12.28 23.39 -41.62
C LEU A 88 13.08 24.69 -41.65
N GLU A 89 13.95 24.94 -40.67
CA GLU A 89 14.77 26.17 -40.58
C GLU A 89 15.71 26.32 -41.77
N LYS A 90 16.28 25.19 -42.23
CA LYS A 90 17.15 25.15 -43.42
C LYS A 90 16.43 25.54 -44.72
N HIS A 91 15.09 25.57 -44.71
CA HIS A 91 14.24 25.88 -45.86
C HIS A 91 13.34 27.11 -45.64
N ALA A 92 13.57 27.86 -44.56
CA ALA A 92 12.71 28.93 -44.07
C ALA A 92 13.16 30.34 -44.52
N ASP A 93 12.26 31.13 -45.12
CA ASP A 93 12.42 32.58 -45.27
C ASP A 93 12.24 33.29 -43.90
N SER A 94 12.71 34.54 -43.75
CA SER A 94 12.89 35.21 -42.45
C SER A 94 11.68 35.22 -41.51
N VAL A 95 10.44 35.25 -42.04
CA VAL A 95 9.20 35.19 -41.24
C VAL A 95 8.97 33.80 -40.63
N SER A 96 9.45 32.74 -41.28
CA SER A 96 9.41 31.39 -40.73
C SER A 96 10.54 31.09 -39.73
N ALA A 97 11.66 31.83 -39.77
CA ALA A 97 12.77 31.65 -38.82
C ALA A 97 12.37 32.00 -37.37
N GLU A 98 11.61 33.09 -37.15
CA GLU A 98 11.10 33.45 -35.81
C GLU A 98 10.12 32.41 -35.26
N ALA A 99 9.21 31.89 -36.09
CA ALA A 99 8.26 30.84 -35.69
C ALA A 99 8.97 29.53 -35.33
N ILE A 100 10.07 29.19 -36.02
CA ILE A 100 10.89 28.01 -35.75
C ILE A 100 11.65 28.17 -34.42
N ALA A 101 12.21 29.34 -34.15
CA ALA A 101 12.84 29.63 -32.86
C ALA A 101 11.85 29.51 -31.69
N GLU A 102 10.60 29.95 -31.89
CA GLU A 102 9.54 29.80 -30.89
C GLU A 102 9.18 28.31 -30.66
N LEU A 103 9.10 27.50 -31.73
CA LEU A 103 8.86 26.06 -31.64
C LEU A 103 9.97 25.34 -30.87
N HIS A 104 11.25 25.66 -31.12
CA HIS A 104 12.38 25.11 -30.34
C HIS A 104 12.28 25.46 -28.86
N SER A 105 11.92 26.71 -28.54
CA SER A 105 11.76 27.16 -27.15
C SER A 105 10.64 26.40 -26.43
N VAL A 106 9.47 26.27 -27.08
CA VAL A 106 8.33 25.52 -26.54
C VAL A 106 8.68 24.04 -26.34
N GLN A 107 9.40 23.46 -27.29
CA GLN A 107 9.86 22.07 -27.23
C GLN A 107 10.85 21.83 -26.09
N ALA A 108 11.89 22.67 -25.96
CA ALA A 108 12.87 22.54 -24.89
C ALA A 108 12.20 22.64 -23.51
N ARG A 109 11.22 23.55 -23.38
CA ARG A 109 10.40 23.66 -22.17
C ARG A 109 9.57 22.40 -21.94
N LEU A 110 8.92 21.86 -22.96
CA LEU A 110 8.13 20.63 -22.84
C LEU A 110 8.98 19.44 -22.39
N ALA A 111 10.20 19.31 -22.92
CA ALA A 111 11.14 18.26 -22.54
C ALA A 111 11.51 18.35 -21.05
N ALA A 112 11.86 19.55 -20.58
CA ALA A 112 12.21 19.78 -19.19
C ALA A 112 11.02 19.54 -18.25
N GLU A 113 9.82 19.94 -18.66
CA GLU A 113 8.59 19.72 -17.90
C GLU A 113 8.28 18.22 -17.79
N GLN A 114 8.45 17.45 -18.87
CA GLN A 114 8.24 16.00 -18.87
C GLN A 114 9.19 15.27 -17.91
N VAL A 115 10.48 15.59 -17.95
CA VAL A 115 11.47 15.01 -17.02
C VAL A 115 11.11 15.35 -15.57
N ARG A 116 10.68 16.59 -15.30
CA ARG A 116 10.29 17.01 -13.96
C ARG A 116 9.06 16.26 -13.45
N TYR A 117 8.03 16.08 -14.28
CA TYR A 117 6.84 15.31 -13.90
C TYR A 117 7.14 13.82 -13.71
N GLU A 118 7.99 13.23 -14.55
CA GLU A 118 8.40 11.84 -14.40
C GLU A 118 9.11 11.61 -13.07
N ILE A 119 10.04 12.49 -12.68
CA ILE A 119 10.74 12.39 -11.39
C ILE A 119 9.77 12.50 -10.21
N ALA A 120 8.88 13.50 -10.23
CA ALA A 120 7.91 13.71 -9.15
C ALA A 120 6.99 12.50 -9.00
N PHE A 121 6.47 11.98 -10.11
CA PHE A 121 5.58 10.84 -10.08
C PHE A 121 6.28 9.56 -9.57
N ARG A 122 7.54 9.32 -9.96
CA ARG A 122 8.33 8.19 -9.43
C ARG A 122 8.58 8.32 -7.92
N GLN A 123 8.77 9.53 -7.41
CA GLN A 123 8.86 9.78 -5.97
C GLN A 123 7.54 9.45 -5.27
N ASP A 124 6.41 9.88 -5.82
CA ASP A 124 5.08 9.56 -5.28
C ASP A 124 4.84 8.03 -5.24
N LEU A 125 5.20 7.30 -6.30
CA LEU A 125 5.09 5.83 -6.31
C LEU A 125 5.98 5.18 -5.26
N ALA A 126 7.21 5.66 -5.09
CA ALA A 126 8.14 5.16 -4.09
C ALA A 126 7.60 5.38 -2.66
N GLU A 127 7.03 6.56 -2.41
CA GLU A 127 6.42 6.88 -1.12
C GLU A 127 5.20 5.98 -0.83
N ILE A 128 4.31 5.79 -1.81
CA ILE A 128 3.16 4.87 -1.67
C ILE A 128 3.63 3.44 -1.41
N ALA A 129 4.64 2.96 -2.14
CA ALA A 129 5.19 1.62 -1.94
C ALA A 129 5.82 1.44 -0.54
N ASP A 130 6.46 2.47 -0.01
CA ASP A 130 7.03 2.46 1.33
C ASP A 130 5.96 2.54 2.43
N GLN A 131 4.92 3.34 2.26
CA GLN A 131 3.77 3.38 3.18
C GLN A 131 3.07 2.01 3.26
N LEU A 132 2.87 1.37 2.10
CA LEU A 132 2.31 0.02 2.01
C LEU A 132 3.19 -1.02 2.72
N ARG A 133 4.52 -0.90 2.64
CA ARG A 133 5.44 -1.78 3.36
C ARG A 133 5.43 -1.57 4.87
N ARG A 134 5.31 -0.32 5.34
CA ARG A 134 5.33 0.04 6.76
C ARG A 134 4.03 -0.29 7.51
N ASN A 135 2.92 -0.42 6.79
CA ASN A 135 1.64 -0.86 7.35
C ASN A 135 1.52 -2.40 7.45
N ARG A 136 2.63 -3.14 7.29
CA ARG A 136 2.77 -4.57 7.61
C ARG A 136 3.39 -4.75 8.98
#